data_AF-A0A8D5FSZ3-F1
#
_entry.id   AF-A0A8D5FSZ3-F1
#
_cell.length_a   1.000
_cell.length_b   1.000
_cell.length_c   1.000
_cell.angle_alpha   90.00
_cell.angle_beta   90.00
_cell.angle_gamma   90.00
#
_symmetry.space_group_name_H-M   'P 1'
#
loop_
_entity.id
_entity.type
_entity.pdbx_description
1 polymer ?
#
loop_
_entity_poly.entity_id
_entity_poly.type
_entity_poly.pdbx_seq_one_letter_code
_entity_poly.pdbx_strand_id
1 'polypeptide(L)'
;MNHMKNDKSKDNGGLLRKIREKIAGKKVADPEEVQDLSSEETQRMMEEFEAVVNHTGPITGWDFDRAFEFIEQYPDSPQAEILIGQMYSTTPQSLKGLSYSSAVKVLERMPGHSGRDAIIRGMRQVEKDYIKELKSDVIAYMLKIIPDHPLADELTTALAVKNLTNAYDFITADPENVYSKAIIKAMFDRDPNIALLLLQEKMDHPQVASIFDGIYNITDDAVIEKLTPNAIIFILDVAPDHPKVRKMIEVLVENNYVKAFDFVSVHSDHSLAETIKELILERKPELKKLIDEIGIPQKAA
;
A
#
# COMPACT_ATOMS: atom_id res chain seq x y z
N MET A 1 1.01 -11.50 -73.05
CA MET A 1 0.91 -12.29 -71.80
C MET A 1 2.23 -12.05 -71.05
N ASN A 2 2.35 -10.99 -70.24
CA ASN A 2 2.06 -10.92 -68.78
C ASN A 2 2.62 -12.16 -68.04
N HIS A 3 3.50 -12.13 -67.04
CA HIS A 3 4.05 -11.12 -66.12
C HIS A 3 5.40 -11.70 -65.55
N MET A 4 6.50 -10.94 -65.49
CA MET A 4 7.14 -10.27 -64.32
C MET A 4 8.21 -11.05 -63.51
N LYS A 5 9.39 -10.41 -63.36
CA LYS A 5 10.48 -10.64 -62.41
C LYS A 5 10.29 -9.74 -61.16
N ASN A 6 10.84 -10.22 -60.02
CA ASN A 6 11.37 -9.55 -58.80
C ASN A 6 10.98 -8.10 -58.45
N ASP A 7 10.69 -7.78 -57.17
CA ASP A 7 11.70 -7.37 -56.16
C ASP A 7 11.05 -6.96 -54.80
N LYS A 8 11.92 -6.86 -53.79
CA LYS A 8 11.77 -6.57 -52.34
C LYS A 8 10.97 -5.33 -51.91
N SER A 9 10.59 -5.36 -50.63
CA SER A 9 10.24 -4.27 -49.67
C SER A 9 8.83 -4.47 -49.09
N LYS A 10 8.52 -4.20 -47.82
CA LYS A 10 9.14 -3.34 -46.82
C LYS A 10 8.62 -3.72 -45.44
N ASP A 11 9.54 -3.74 -44.50
CA ASP A 11 9.41 -3.44 -43.08
C ASP A 11 8.14 -2.65 -42.71
N ASN A 12 7.29 -3.24 -41.87
CA ASN A 12 6.29 -2.53 -41.07
C ASN A 12 6.30 -3.15 -39.67
N GLY A 13 7.43 -2.97 -38.97
CA GLY A 13 7.47 -2.98 -37.51
C GLY A 13 6.47 -1.97 -36.96
N GLY A 14 5.24 -2.44 -36.72
CA GLY A 14 4.13 -1.66 -36.22
C GLY A 14 4.46 -1.04 -34.86
N LEU A 15 3.94 0.17 -34.64
CA LEU A 15 4.03 1.00 -33.44
C LEU A 15 4.04 0.21 -32.10
N LEU A 16 3.36 -0.93 -32.04
CA LEU A 16 3.24 -1.80 -30.88
C LEU A 16 4.57 -2.37 -30.36
N ARG A 17 5.54 -2.65 -31.25
CA ARG A 17 6.86 -3.12 -30.82
C ARG A 17 7.67 -2.02 -30.10
N LYS A 18 7.56 -0.78 -30.56
CA LYS A 18 8.18 0.38 -29.91
C LYS A 18 7.51 0.73 -28.57
N ILE A 19 6.23 0.36 -28.38
CA ILE A 19 5.54 0.49 -27.10
C ILE A 19 6.05 -0.58 -26.11
N ARG A 20 6.28 -1.83 -26.54
CA ARG A 20 6.92 -2.88 -25.71
C ARG A 20 8.33 -2.49 -25.25
N GLU A 21 9.16 -1.95 -26.15
CA GLU A 21 10.55 -1.58 -25.83
C GLU A 21 10.66 -0.37 -24.87
N LYS A 22 9.61 0.47 -24.74
CA LYS A 22 9.61 1.64 -23.84
C LYS A 22 9.04 1.35 -22.46
N ILE A 23 8.21 0.31 -22.33
CA ILE A 23 7.66 -0.17 -21.05
C ILE A 23 8.67 -1.09 -20.33
N ALA A 24 9.45 -1.88 -21.09
CA ALA A 24 10.49 -2.72 -20.54
C ALA A 24 11.85 -2.00 -20.57
N GLY A 25 12.15 -1.21 -19.54
CA GLY A 25 13.49 -0.65 -19.30
C GLY A 25 14.55 -1.71 -18.95
N LYS A 26 14.64 -2.81 -19.70
CA LYS A 26 15.62 -3.89 -19.51
C LYS A 26 16.24 -4.28 -20.85
N LYS A 27 17.57 -4.30 -20.86
CA LYS A 27 18.40 -4.85 -21.95
C LYS A 27 17.91 -6.25 -22.31
N VAL A 28 17.75 -6.47 -23.61
CA VAL A 28 17.34 -7.72 -24.24
C VAL A 28 18.29 -8.85 -23.81
N ALA A 29 17.76 -9.80 -23.05
CA ALA A 29 18.28 -11.16 -22.98
C ALA A 29 17.65 -11.97 -24.12
N ASP A 30 18.36 -13.01 -24.57
CA ASP A 30 18.02 -13.91 -25.69
C ASP A 30 16.58 -14.45 -25.66
N PRO A 31 16.03 -14.89 -26.81
CA PRO A 31 14.67 -15.39 -26.90
C PRO A 31 14.55 -16.71 -26.13
N GLU A 32 14.00 -16.65 -24.92
CA GLU A 32 13.59 -17.83 -24.17
C GLU A 32 12.48 -18.59 -24.93
N GLU A 33 12.62 -19.91 -24.89
CA GLU A 33 11.73 -20.91 -25.48
C GLU A 33 10.27 -20.67 -25.07
N VAL A 34 9.37 -20.70 -26.05
CA VAL A 34 7.94 -20.91 -25.80
C VAL A 34 7.83 -22.32 -25.20
N GLN A 35 7.54 -22.43 -23.91
CA GLN A 35 7.23 -23.72 -23.29
C GLN A 35 5.98 -24.30 -23.96
N ASP A 36 6.16 -25.39 -24.72
CA ASP A 36 5.04 -26.19 -25.20
C ASP A 36 4.32 -26.78 -23.98
N LEU A 37 3.08 -26.32 -23.75
CA LEU A 37 2.20 -26.86 -22.71
C LEU A 37 1.99 -28.36 -22.95
N SER A 38 1.95 -29.16 -21.89
CA SER A 38 1.61 -30.57 -22.02
C SER A 38 0.17 -30.74 -22.55
N SER A 39 -0.14 -31.92 -23.13
CA SER A 39 -1.49 -32.20 -23.65
C SER A 39 -2.58 -32.11 -22.58
N GLU A 40 -2.25 -32.46 -21.33
CA GLU A 40 -3.16 -32.37 -20.19
C GLU A 40 -3.40 -30.90 -19.78
N GLU A 41 -2.35 -30.08 -19.74
CA GLU A 41 -2.47 -28.64 -19.46
C GLU A 41 -3.23 -27.91 -20.56
N THR A 42 -3.03 -28.29 -21.82
CA THR A 42 -3.77 -27.73 -22.96
C THR A 42 -5.26 -28.06 -22.87
N GLN A 43 -5.60 -29.30 -22.51
CA GLN A 43 -7.01 -29.69 -22.33
C GLN A 43 -7.65 -28.95 -21.15
N ARG A 44 -6.95 -28.84 -20.02
CA ARG A 44 -7.41 -28.08 -18.87
C ARG A 44 -7.62 -26.59 -19.20
N MET A 45 -6.70 -25.98 -19.94
CA MET A 45 -6.84 -24.60 -20.41
C MET A 45 -8.09 -24.43 -21.28
N MET A 46 -8.39 -25.38 -22.17
CA MET A 46 -9.61 -25.32 -22.99
C MET A 46 -10.88 -25.42 -22.14
N GLU A 47 -10.91 -26.31 -21.15
CA GLU A 47 -12.05 -26.44 -20.22
C GLU A 47 -12.24 -25.16 -19.38
N GLU A 48 -11.16 -24.56 -18.89
CA GLU A 48 -11.19 -23.30 -18.13
C GLU A 48 -11.65 -22.13 -19.02
N PHE A 49 -11.19 -22.05 -20.27
CA PHE A 49 -11.65 -21.04 -21.23
C PHE A 49 -13.14 -21.19 -21.56
N GLU A 50 -13.60 -22.42 -21.83
CA GLU A 50 -15.01 -22.70 -22.09
C GLU A 50 -15.87 -22.34 -20.87
N ALA A 51 -15.40 -22.57 -19.64
CA ALA A 51 -16.12 -22.17 -18.43
C ALA A 51 -16.32 -20.65 -18.30
N VAL A 52 -15.42 -19.84 -18.88
CA VAL A 52 -15.59 -18.37 -18.97
C VAL A 52 -16.63 -18.01 -20.03
N VAL A 53 -16.60 -18.67 -21.20
CA VAL A 53 -17.37 -18.30 -22.39
C VAL A 53 -18.74 -19.01 -22.50
N ASN A 54 -19.00 -20.08 -21.74
CA ASN A 54 -20.17 -20.97 -21.91
C ASN A 54 -21.56 -20.37 -21.64
N HIS A 55 -21.66 -19.09 -21.29
CA HIS A 55 -22.94 -18.38 -21.35
C HIS A 55 -23.16 -18.02 -22.82
N THR A 56 -24.30 -18.38 -23.40
CA THR A 56 -24.61 -18.29 -24.85
C THR A 56 -24.70 -16.86 -25.43
N GLY A 57 -24.02 -15.89 -24.83
CA GLY A 57 -23.95 -14.49 -25.24
C GLY A 57 -22.55 -13.88 -25.05
N PRO A 58 -22.40 -12.58 -25.31
CA PRO A 58 -21.14 -11.88 -25.07
C PRO A 58 -20.81 -11.83 -23.58
N ILE A 59 -19.51 -11.83 -23.26
CA ILE A 59 -18.99 -11.63 -21.89
C ILE A 59 -19.65 -10.42 -21.25
N THR A 60 -20.10 -10.59 -20.01
CA THR A 60 -20.69 -9.52 -19.19
C THR A 60 -19.84 -9.25 -17.95
N GLY A 61 -20.16 -8.22 -17.18
CA GLY A 61 -19.42 -7.87 -15.96
C GLY A 61 -19.26 -9.02 -14.96
N TRP A 62 -20.22 -9.96 -14.92
CA TRP A 62 -20.17 -11.15 -14.07
C TRP A 62 -19.07 -12.14 -14.44
N ASP A 63 -18.57 -12.06 -15.67
CA ASP A 63 -17.60 -13.00 -16.21
C ASP A 63 -16.15 -12.50 -16.06
N PHE A 64 -15.96 -11.22 -15.71
CA PHE A 64 -14.64 -10.57 -15.68
C PHE A 64 -13.70 -11.18 -14.65
N ASP A 65 -14.18 -11.57 -13.47
CA ASP A 65 -13.31 -12.18 -12.46
C ASP A 65 -12.67 -13.47 -13.01
N ARG A 66 -13.50 -14.36 -13.57
CA ARG A 66 -13.04 -15.62 -14.20
C ARG A 66 -12.17 -15.37 -15.43
N ALA A 67 -12.53 -14.37 -16.25
CA ALA A 67 -11.73 -14.02 -17.42
C ALA A 67 -10.34 -13.51 -17.03
N PHE A 68 -10.24 -12.67 -16.01
CA PHE A 68 -8.95 -12.21 -15.51
C PHE A 68 -8.13 -13.32 -14.86
N GLU A 69 -8.76 -14.21 -14.09
CA GLU A 69 -8.09 -15.40 -13.53
C GLU A 69 -7.48 -16.26 -14.64
N PHE A 70 -8.24 -16.53 -15.70
CA PHE A 70 -7.75 -17.27 -16.87
C PHE A 70 -6.57 -16.55 -17.55
N ILE A 71 -6.70 -15.25 -17.82
CA ILE A 71 -5.65 -14.47 -18.50
C ILE A 71 -4.37 -14.41 -17.65
N GLU A 72 -4.50 -14.34 -16.32
CA GLU A 72 -3.35 -14.36 -15.41
C GLU A 72 -2.65 -15.72 -15.38
N GLN A 73 -3.40 -16.80 -15.57
CA GLN A 73 -2.88 -18.16 -15.59
C GLN A 73 -2.25 -18.53 -16.94
N TYR A 74 -2.82 -18.05 -18.07
CA TYR A 74 -2.34 -18.35 -19.43
C TYR A 74 -2.15 -17.09 -20.29
N PRO A 75 -1.23 -16.18 -19.91
CA PRO A 75 -1.13 -14.84 -20.49
C PRO A 75 -0.78 -14.81 -21.97
N ASP A 76 -0.01 -15.78 -22.46
CA ASP A 76 0.45 -15.85 -23.85
C ASP A 76 -0.41 -16.76 -24.74
N SER A 77 -1.55 -17.23 -24.23
CA SER A 77 -2.45 -18.10 -25.00
C SER A 77 -3.31 -17.31 -26.00
N PRO A 78 -3.61 -17.86 -27.20
CA PRO A 78 -4.59 -17.28 -28.12
C PRO A 78 -5.96 -17.05 -27.47
N GLN A 79 -6.34 -17.91 -26.52
CA GLN A 79 -7.57 -17.84 -25.74
C GLN A 79 -7.60 -16.58 -24.87
N ALA A 80 -6.48 -16.23 -24.23
CA ALA A 80 -6.37 -14.99 -23.48
C ALA A 80 -6.53 -13.76 -24.39
N GLU A 81 -5.95 -13.76 -25.59
CA GLU A 81 -6.16 -12.68 -26.57
C GLU A 81 -7.63 -12.54 -26.97
N ILE A 82 -8.33 -13.66 -27.18
CA ILE A 82 -9.77 -13.67 -27.46
C ILE A 82 -10.57 -13.06 -26.31
N LEU A 83 -10.31 -13.49 -25.06
CA LEU A 83 -11.00 -12.95 -23.89
C LEU A 83 -10.76 -11.44 -23.75
N ILE A 84 -9.52 -10.98 -23.92
CA ILE A 84 -9.18 -9.55 -23.89
C ILE A 84 -9.99 -8.79 -24.94
N GLY A 85 -10.05 -9.28 -26.18
CA GLY A 85 -10.83 -8.68 -27.26
C GLY A 85 -12.34 -8.61 -26.96
N GLN A 86 -12.89 -9.68 -26.39
CA GLN A 86 -14.30 -9.73 -25.95
C GLN A 86 -14.57 -8.75 -24.81
N MET A 87 -13.68 -8.66 -23.82
CA MET A 87 -13.77 -7.71 -22.72
C MET A 87 -13.75 -6.26 -23.24
N TYR A 88 -12.84 -5.90 -24.15
CA TYR A 88 -12.80 -4.57 -24.77
C TYR A 88 -14.07 -4.21 -25.55
N SER A 89 -14.79 -5.22 -26.06
CA SER A 89 -16.02 -5.04 -26.81
C SER A 89 -17.25 -4.82 -25.92
N THR A 90 -17.10 -4.93 -24.59
CA THR A 90 -18.20 -4.68 -23.66
C THR A 90 -18.61 -3.21 -23.63
N THR A 91 -19.88 -2.98 -23.31
CA THR A 91 -20.51 -1.65 -23.19
C THR A 91 -20.81 -1.35 -21.73
N PRO A 92 -21.05 -0.09 -21.35
CA PRO A 92 -21.47 0.27 -19.99
C PRO A 92 -22.64 -0.58 -19.45
N GLN A 93 -23.59 -0.96 -20.31
CA GLN A 93 -24.74 -1.79 -19.93
C GLN A 93 -24.33 -3.23 -19.65
N SER A 94 -23.42 -3.80 -20.43
CA SER A 94 -22.95 -5.17 -20.23
C SER A 94 -21.93 -5.29 -19.09
N LEU A 95 -21.39 -4.18 -18.58
CA LEU A 95 -20.56 -4.15 -17.37
C LEU A 95 -21.36 -4.30 -16.07
N LYS A 96 -22.70 -4.37 -16.12
CA LYS A 96 -23.50 -4.65 -14.93
C LYS A 96 -23.06 -6.00 -14.32
N GLY A 97 -22.83 -6.01 -13.02
CA GLY A 97 -22.32 -7.19 -12.30
C GLY A 97 -20.79 -7.26 -12.18
N LEU A 98 -20.08 -6.28 -12.74
CA LEU A 98 -18.63 -6.17 -12.58
C LEU A 98 -18.26 -5.98 -11.10
N SER A 99 -17.44 -6.89 -10.57
CA SER A 99 -16.90 -6.75 -9.22
C SER A 99 -15.94 -5.55 -9.14
N TYR A 100 -15.80 -4.94 -7.96
CA TYR A 100 -14.85 -3.84 -7.80
C TYR A 100 -13.39 -4.27 -8.04
N SER A 101 -13.04 -5.52 -7.71
CA SER A 101 -11.69 -6.05 -7.96
C SER A 101 -11.41 -6.12 -9.46
N SER A 102 -12.36 -6.66 -10.24
CA SER A 102 -12.26 -6.65 -11.70
C SER A 102 -12.32 -5.25 -12.28
N ALA A 103 -13.12 -4.36 -11.70
CA ALA A 103 -13.19 -2.97 -12.13
C ALA A 103 -11.84 -2.25 -12.02
N VAL A 104 -11.08 -2.47 -10.93
CA VAL A 104 -9.71 -1.98 -10.81
C VAL A 104 -8.83 -2.57 -11.92
N LYS A 105 -8.86 -3.88 -12.13
CA LYS A 105 -8.07 -4.54 -13.20
C LYS A 105 -8.38 -3.98 -14.59
N VAL A 106 -9.65 -3.69 -14.90
CA VAL A 106 -10.03 -3.03 -16.17
C VAL A 106 -9.39 -1.65 -16.28
N LEU A 107 -9.49 -0.83 -15.23
CA LEU A 107 -8.99 0.54 -15.25
C LEU A 107 -7.45 0.62 -15.33
N GLU A 108 -6.75 -0.39 -14.83
CA GLU A 108 -5.29 -0.51 -14.86
C GLU A 108 -4.75 -1.13 -16.14
N ARG A 109 -5.32 -2.27 -16.55
CA ARG A 109 -4.75 -3.12 -17.60
C ARG A 109 -5.37 -2.91 -18.97
N MET A 110 -6.52 -2.24 -19.05
CA MET A 110 -7.24 -2.02 -20.30
C MET A 110 -7.38 -0.52 -20.61
N PRO A 111 -6.27 0.20 -20.88
CA PRO A 111 -6.32 1.61 -21.20
C PRO A 111 -7.11 1.82 -22.50
N GLY A 112 -8.19 2.60 -22.44
CA GLY A 112 -9.08 2.85 -23.57
C GLY A 112 -10.37 2.02 -23.59
N HIS A 113 -10.62 1.20 -22.58
CA HIS A 113 -11.91 0.52 -22.42
C HIS A 113 -13.08 1.51 -22.41
N SER A 114 -14.08 1.31 -23.27
CA SER A 114 -15.20 2.25 -23.48
C SER A 114 -16.04 2.51 -22.22
N GLY A 115 -16.12 1.51 -21.34
CA GLY A 115 -16.82 1.59 -20.06
C GLY A 115 -16.07 2.31 -18.92
N ARG A 116 -14.86 2.84 -19.14
CA ARG A 116 -14.03 3.47 -18.09
C ARG A 116 -14.80 4.47 -17.23
N ASP A 117 -15.46 5.44 -17.85
CA ASP A 117 -16.19 6.49 -17.11
C ASP A 117 -17.39 5.94 -16.34
N ALA A 118 -18.03 4.90 -16.87
CA ALA A 118 -19.14 4.24 -16.18
C ALA A 118 -18.66 3.51 -14.92
N ILE A 119 -17.50 2.85 -14.99
CA ILE A 119 -16.86 2.19 -13.84
C ILE A 119 -16.52 3.23 -12.77
N ILE A 120 -15.88 4.34 -13.14
CA ILE A 120 -15.50 5.40 -12.20
C ILE A 120 -16.75 6.02 -11.55
N ARG A 121 -17.81 6.27 -12.32
CA ARG A 121 -19.11 6.72 -11.77
C ARG A 121 -19.70 5.73 -10.77
N GLY A 122 -19.62 4.43 -11.06
CA GLY A 122 -20.06 3.37 -10.15
C GLY A 122 -19.26 3.37 -8.84
N MET A 123 -17.92 3.45 -8.93
CA MET A 123 -17.05 3.57 -7.75
C MET A 123 -17.39 4.80 -6.90
N ARG A 124 -17.68 5.94 -7.53
CA ARG A 124 -18.09 7.18 -6.83
C ARG A 124 -19.43 7.06 -6.10
N GLN A 125 -20.29 6.14 -6.52
CA GLN A 125 -21.62 5.90 -5.96
C GLN A 125 -21.64 4.74 -4.97
N VAL A 126 -20.48 4.19 -4.59
CA VAL A 126 -20.41 3.11 -3.59
C VAL A 126 -21.11 3.54 -2.31
N GLU A 127 -21.92 2.63 -1.75
CA GLU A 127 -22.62 2.88 -0.50
C GLU A 127 -21.69 2.69 0.70
N LYS A 128 -21.90 3.49 1.74
CA LYS A 128 -21.08 3.48 2.95
C LYS A 128 -20.97 2.11 3.60
N ASP A 129 -22.06 1.36 3.67
CA ASP A 129 -22.05 0.02 4.27
C ASP A 129 -21.23 -0.98 3.46
N TYR A 130 -21.16 -0.80 2.14
CA TYR A 130 -20.41 -1.67 1.25
C TYR A 130 -18.88 -1.48 1.36
N ILE A 131 -18.40 -0.33 1.85
CA ILE A 131 -16.97 -0.08 2.09
C ILE A 131 -16.36 -1.14 3.01
N LYS A 132 -17.15 -1.71 3.94
CA LYS A 132 -16.72 -2.78 4.84
C LYS A 132 -16.37 -4.07 4.10
N GLU A 133 -16.95 -4.31 2.93
CA GLU A 133 -16.71 -5.50 2.10
C GLU A 133 -15.56 -5.30 1.11
N LEU A 134 -15.21 -4.05 0.79
CA LEU A 134 -14.13 -3.75 -0.13
C LEU A 134 -12.78 -4.24 0.40
N LYS A 135 -11.95 -4.75 -0.51
CA LYS A 135 -10.54 -5.06 -0.24
C LYS A 135 -9.71 -3.76 -0.16
N SER A 136 -8.59 -3.79 0.55
CA SER A 136 -7.77 -2.60 0.77
C SER A 136 -7.15 -2.03 -0.51
N ASP A 137 -6.76 -2.89 -1.46
CA ASP A 137 -6.23 -2.53 -2.77
C ASP A 137 -7.25 -1.78 -3.62
N VAL A 138 -8.50 -2.24 -3.59
CA VAL A 138 -9.62 -1.54 -4.25
C VAL A 138 -9.84 -0.15 -3.66
N ILE A 139 -9.83 -0.02 -2.32
CA ILE A 139 -9.97 1.26 -1.64
C ILE A 139 -8.83 2.21 -2.00
N ALA A 140 -7.59 1.73 -1.95
CA ALA A 140 -6.40 2.50 -2.35
C ALA A 140 -6.52 2.99 -3.80
N TYR A 141 -6.99 2.12 -4.71
CA TYR A 141 -7.21 2.49 -6.10
C TYR A 141 -8.27 3.58 -6.24
N MET A 142 -9.43 3.43 -5.58
CA MET A 142 -10.50 4.43 -5.60
C MET A 142 -10.01 5.81 -5.15
N LEU A 143 -9.28 5.87 -4.03
CA LEU A 143 -8.70 7.12 -3.52
C LEU A 143 -7.67 7.72 -4.47
N LYS A 144 -6.89 6.88 -5.18
CA LYS A 144 -5.91 7.36 -6.17
C LYS A 144 -6.56 8.02 -7.38
N ILE A 145 -7.65 7.45 -7.90
CA ILE A 145 -8.25 7.90 -9.16
C ILE A 145 -9.43 8.87 -8.99
N ILE A 146 -10.00 9.00 -7.79
CA ILE A 146 -11.12 9.89 -7.47
C ILE A 146 -10.71 10.81 -6.32
N PRO A 147 -10.11 11.98 -6.61
CA PRO A 147 -9.56 12.89 -5.59
C PRO A 147 -10.61 13.66 -4.77
N ASP A 148 -11.89 13.59 -5.14
CA ASP A 148 -13.00 14.24 -4.45
C ASP A 148 -14.16 13.25 -4.20
N HIS A 149 -13.81 12.08 -3.67
CA HIS A 149 -14.74 11.00 -3.40
C HIS A 149 -15.73 11.42 -2.29
N PRO A 150 -17.06 11.26 -2.48
CA PRO A 150 -18.06 11.68 -1.49
C PRO A 150 -17.92 11.00 -0.11
N LEU A 151 -17.34 9.80 -0.09
CA LEU A 151 -17.06 9.00 1.11
C LEU A 151 -15.56 8.94 1.43
N ALA A 152 -14.84 10.04 1.20
CA ALA A 152 -13.39 10.11 1.41
C ALA A 152 -13.00 9.65 2.82
N ASP A 153 -13.65 10.21 3.85
CA ASP A 153 -13.33 9.91 5.25
C ASP A 153 -13.52 8.41 5.59
N GLU A 154 -14.60 7.80 5.09
CA GLU A 154 -14.84 6.38 5.29
C GLU A 154 -13.84 5.50 4.55
N LEU A 155 -13.46 5.88 3.32
CA LEU A 155 -12.48 5.13 2.54
C LEU A 155 -11.08 5.23 3.14
N THR A 156 -10.62 6.41 3.57
CA THR A 156 -9.30 6.57 4.20
C THR A 156 -9.23 5.81 5.52
N THR A 157 -10.30 5.88 6.33
CA THR A 157 -10.43 5.10 7.56
C THR A 157 -10.41 3.61 7.27
N ALA A 158 -11.19 3.15 6.28
CA ALA A 158 -11.26 1.74 5.93
C ALA A 158 -9.93 1.21 5.38
N LEU A 159 -9.19 2.00 4.59
CA LEU A 159 -7.86 1.64 4.11
C LEU A 159 -6.92 1.38 5.29
N ALA A 160 -6.84 2.34 6.22
CA ALA A 160 -6.01 2.24 7.40
C ALA A 160 -6.43 1.05 8.28
N VAL A 161 -7.72 0.86 8.57
CA VAL A 161 -8.28 -0.22 9.41
C VAL A 161 -8.07 -1.61 8.82
N LYS A 162 -8.18 -1.76 7.49
CA LYS A 162 -8.02 -3.06 6.84
C LYS A 162 -6.55 -3.45 6.73
N ASN A 163 -5.68 -2.54 6.29
CA ASN A 163 -4.27 -2.87 6.05
C ASN A 163 -3.36 -1.63 6.19
N LEU A 164 -2.65 -1.54 7.32
CA LEU A 164 -1.71 -0.45 7.59
C LEU A 164 -0.55 -0.40 6.60
N THR A 165 -0.06 -1.55 6.14
CA THR A 165 1.00 -1.61 5.14
C THR A 165 0.53 -0.99 3.83
N ASN A 166 -0.68 -1.32 3.39
CA ASN A 166 -1.22 -0.73 2.15
C ASN A 166 -1.54 0.77 2.30
N ALA A 167 -1.99 1.19 3.48
CA ALA A 167 -2.15 2.62 3.80
C ALA A 167 -0.80 3.35 3.75
N TYR A 168 0.26 2.74 4.28
CA TYR A 168 1.63 3.25 4.21
C TYR A 168 2.16 3.28 2.77
N ASP A 169 1.95 2.23 1.99
CA ASP A 169 2.36 2.17 0.58
C ASP A 169 1.67 3.27 -0.23
N PHE A 170 0.40 3.57 0.07
CA PHE A 170 -0.34 4.65 -0.58
C PHE A 170 0.31 6.02 -0.32
N ILE A 171 0.53 6.39 0.95
CA ILE A 171 1.08 7.71 1.30
C ILE A 171 2.53 7.87 0.84
N THR A 172 3.29 6.78 0.72
CA THR A 172 4.67 6.83 0.24
C THR A 172 4.76 6.89 -1.28
N ALA A 173 3.84 6.24 -2.01
CA ALA A 173 3.81 6.26 -3.46
C ALA A 173 3.32 7.60 -4.04
N ASP A 174 2.40 8.28 -3.36
CA ASP A 174 1.83 9.58 -3.76
C ASP A 174 1.68 10.52 -2.55
N PRO A 175 2.79 11.11 -2.05
CA PRO A 175 2.78 11.87 -0.80
C PRO A 175 1.96 13.17 -0.85
N GLU A 176 1.77 13.72 -2.06
CA GLU A 176 0.97 14.93 -2.30
C GLU A 176 -0.51 14.63 -2.56
N ASN A 177 -0.92 13.36 -2.49
CA ASN A 177 -2.31 13.01 -2.63
C ASN A 177 -3.16 13.76 -1.60
N VAL A 178 -4.32 14.25 -2.04
CA VAL A 178 -5.26 15.02 -1.21
C VAL A 178 -5.72 14.26 0.05
N TYR A 179 -5.65 12.92 0.02
CA TYR A 179 -6.03 12.06 1.14
C TYR A 179 -4.89 11.70 2.09
N SER A 180 -3.63 12.00 1.76
CA SER A 180 -2.47 11.53 2.54
C SER A 180 -2.54 11.95 4.01
N LYS A 181 -2.97 13.18 4.29
CA LYS A 181 -3.16 13.67 5.67
C LYS A 181 -4.21 12.85 6.44
N ALA A 182 -5.36 12.58 5.81
CA ALA A 182 -6.45 11.83 6.42
C ALA A 182 -6.06 10.36 6.65
N ILE A 183 -5.29 9.76 5.73
CA ILE A 183 -4.78 8.40 5.87
C ILE A 183 -3.78 8.32 7.02
N ILE A 184 -2.82 9.25 7.12
CA ILE A 184 -1.86 9.30 8.25
C ILE A 184 -2.62 9.36 9.58
N LYS A 185 -3.60 10.26 9.70
CA LYS A 185 -4.44 10.35 10.90
C LYS A 185 -5.13 9.01 11.20
N ALA A 186 -5.75 8.38 10.20
CA ALA A 186 -6.43 7.10 10.37
C ALA A 186 -5.48 5.94 10.75
N MET A 187 -4.22 5.98 10.31
CA MET A 187 -3.19 5.02 10.72
C MET A 187 -2.89 5.14 12.22
N PHE A 188 -2.70 6.37 12.71
CA PHE A 188 -2.51 6.63 14.15
C PHE A 188 -3.75 6.26 14.97
N ASP A 189 -4.95 6.61 14.51
CA ASP A 189 -6.20 6.26 15.20
C ASP A 189 -6.38 4.73 15.33
N ARG A 190 -5.88 3.96 14.35
CA ARG A 190 -5.92 2.48 14.37
C ARG A 190 -4.89 1.88 15.32
N ASP A 191 -3.61 2.19 15.09
CA ASP A 191 -2.50 1.61 15.85
C ASP A 191 -1.29 2.56 15.86
N PRO A 192 -1.14 3.36 16.93
CA PRO A 192 -0.02 4.28 17.04
C PRO A 192 1.35 3.61 17.01
N ASN A 193 1.48 2.36 17.49
CA ASN A 193 2.78 1.67 17.47
C ASN A 193 3.22 1.40 16.04
N ILE A 194 2.34 0.77 15.26
CA ILE A 194 2.67 0.42 13.88
C ILE A 194 2.78 1.70 13.04
N ALA A 195 1.92 2.69 13.25
CA ALA A 195 2.01 3.98 12.56
C ALA A 195 3.37 4.65 12.80
N LEU A 196 3.81 4.75 14.06
CA LEU A 196 5.12 5.30 14.41
C LEU A 196 6.27 4.53 13.77
N LEU A 197 6.27 3.20 13.87
CA LEU A 197 7.34 2.38 13.31
C LEU A 197 7.44 2.47 11.78
N LEU A 198 6.31 2.62 11.09
CA LEU A 198 6.29 2.82 9.64
C LEU A 198 6.72 4.23 9.26
N LEU A 199 6.37 5.23 10.06
CA LEU A 199 6.57 6.65 9.74
C LEU A 199 7.87 7.25 10.29
N GLN A 200 8.57 6.57 11.19
CA GLN A 200 9.83 7.07 11.78
C GLN A 200 10.91 7.36 10.71
N GLU A 201 10.93 6.60 9.61
CA GLU A 201 11.87 6.82 8.50
C GLU A 201 11.39 7.89 7.51
N LYS A 202 10.23 8.48 7.76
CA LYS A 202 9.53 9.43 6.89
C LYS A 202 9.40 10.81 7.51
N MET A 203 10.38 11.20 8.34
CA MET A 203 10.42 12.54 8.93
C MET A 203 10.78 13.64 7.91
N ASP A 204 11.15 13.27 6.69
CA ASP A 204 11.32 14.14 5.52
C ASP A 204 10.06 14.19 4.62
N HIS A 205 8.98 13.49 4.99
CA HIS A 205 7.76 13.40 4.21
C HIS A 205 7.05 14.77 4.07
N PRO A 206 6.45 15.11 2.91
CA PRO A 206 5.76 16.40 2.74
C PRO A 206 4.64 16.66 3.75
N GLN A 207 4.02 15.60 4.26
CA GLN A 207 2.99 15.64 5.30
C GLN A 207 3.54 15.41 6.71
N VAL A 208 4.81 15.70 6.99
CA VAL A 208 5.44 15.50 8.32
C VAL A 208 4.64 16.18 9.45
N ALA A 209 4.02 17.34 9.18
CA ALA A 209 3.14 18.00 10.15
C ALA A 209 1.99 17.09 10.61
N SER A 210 1.39 16.32 9.70
CA SER A 210 0.33 15.36 10.04
C SER A 210 0.85 14.14 10.80
N ILE A 211 2.13 13.77 10.63
CA ILE A 211 2.78 12.73 11.44
C ILE A 211 2.93 13.24 12.87
N PHE A 212 3.45 14.47 13.04
CA PHE A 212 3.54 15.11 14.36
C PHE A 212 2.17 15.30 15.00
N ASP A 213 1.17 15.76 14.27
CA ASP A 213 -0.21 15.85 14.78
C ASP A 213 -0.69 14.49 15.29
N GLY A 214 -0.39 13.41 14.55
CA GLY A 214 -0.66 12.04 14.99
C GLY A 214 0.02 11.70 16.31
N ILE A 215 1.30 12.03 16.45
CA ILE A 215 2.08 11.84 17.69
C ILE A 215 1.47 12.61 18.86
N TYR A 216 1.24 13.92 18.70
CA TYR A 216 0.71 14.79 19.76
C TYR A 216 -0.74 14.47 20.18
N ASN A 217 -1.48 13.76 19.33
CA ASN A 217 -2.83 13.29 19.65
C ASN A 217 -2.87 11.97 20.43
N ILE A 218 -1.72 11.35 20.73
CA ILE A 218 -1.65 10.15 21.60
C ILE A 218 -1.78 10.58 23.07
N THR A 219 -2.98 10.99 23.47
CA THR A 219 -3.25 11.56 24.81
C THR A 219 -4.00 10.64 25.75
N ASP A 220 -4.64 9.58 25.25
CA ASP A 220 -5.35 8.60 26.06
C ASP A 220 -4.37 7.70 26.81
N ASP A 221 -4.47 7.66 28.13
CA ASP A 221 -3.59 6.88 29.00
C ASP A 221 -3.67 5.37 28.67
N ALA A 222 -4.84 4.86 28.28
CA ALA A 222 -5.01 3.46 27.90
C ALA A 222 -4.31 3.10 26.57
N VAL A 223 -4.13 4.09 25.68
CA VAL A 223 -3.35 3.93 24.46
C VAL A 223 -1.86 4.02 24.77
N ILE A 224 -1.46 4.98 25.61
CA ILE A 224 -0.07 5.17 26.04
C ILE A 224 0.48 3.91 26.73
N GLU A 225 -0.31 3.27 27.59
CA GLU A 225 0.07 2.03 28.29
C GLU A 225 0.34 0.85 27.34
N LYS A 226 -0.20 0.90 26.12
CA LYS A 226 0.02 -0.11 25.07
C LYS A 226 1.15 0.26 24.12
N LEU A 227 1.76 1.44 24.25
CA LEU A 227 2.90 1.81 23.43
C LEU A 227 4.10 0.90 23.72
N THR A 228 4.77 0.49 22.66
CA THR A 228 6.01 -0.27 22.76
C THR A 228 7.15 0.64 23.23
N PRO A 229 8.17 0.10 23.91
CA PRO A 229 9.33 0.89 24.33
C PRO A 229 10.00 1.68 23.19
N ASN A 230 10.05 1.11 21.97
CA ASN A 230 10.64 1.80 20.81
C ASN A 230 9.78 2.98 20.36
N ALA A 231 8.45 2.80 20.31
CA ALA A 231 7.54 3.89 19.97
C ALA A 231 7.65 5.04 20.98
N ILE A 232 7.72 4.72 22.28
CA ILE A 232 7.91 5.73 23.32
C ILE A 232 9.25 6.45 23.13
N ILE A 233 10.36 5.73 23.00
CA ILE A 233 11.69 6.34 22.79
C ILE A 233 11.68 7.29 21.59
N PHE A 234 11.08 6.86 20.48
CA PHE A 234 10.97 7.71 19.30
C PHE A 234 10.17 8.98 19.59
N ILE A 235 9.01 8.90 20.25
CA ILE A 235 8.23 10.07 20.65
C ILE A 235 9.05 11.00 21.55
N LEU A 236 9.77 10.46 22.53
CA LEU A 236 10.59 11.25 23.45
C LEU A 236 11.70 12.01 22.72
N ASP A 237 12.30 11.40 21.69
CA ASP A 237 13.37 11.98 20.89
C ASP A 237 12.86 13.10 19.95
N VAL A 238 11.75 12.87 19.25
CA VAL A 238 11.24 13.82 18.23
C VAL A 238 10.25 14.84 18.79
N ALA A 239 9.56 14.52 19.89
CA ALA A 239 8.53 15.35 20.52
C ALA A 239 8.71 15.38 22.06
N PRO A 240 9.85 15.86 22.57
CA PRO A 240 10.15 15.87 24.01
C PRO A 240 9.22 16.77 24.84
N ASP A 241 8.46 17.64 24.20
CA ASP A 241 7.46 18.53 24.79
C ASP A 241 6.03 17.96 24.75
N HIS A 242 5.85 16.69 24.34
CA HIS A 242 4.55 16.03 24.27
C HIS A 242 3.77 16.13 25.60
N PRO A 243 2.46 16.46 25.59
CA PRO A 243 1.70 16.76 26.81
C PRO A 243 1.62 15.59 27.81
N LYS A 244 1.87 14.36 27.36
CA LYS A 244 1.88 13.14 28.17
C LYS A 244 3.27 12.51 28.34
N VAL A 245 4.35 13.25 28.09
CA VAL A 245 5.75 12.75 28.20
C VAL A 245 6.02 12.05 29.53
N ARG A 246 5.56 12.60 30.66
CA ARG A 246 5.79 11.99 31.97
C ARG A 246 5.17 10.59 32.07
N LYS A 247 3.90 10.44 31.65
CA LYS A 247 3.21 9.15 31.63
C LYS A 247 3.89 8.16 30.67
N MET A 248 4.36 8.64 29.52
CA MET A 248 5.12 7.81 28.58
C MET A 248 6.44 7.31 29.19
N ILE A 249 7.18 8.16 29.90
CA ILE A 249 8.40 7.76 30.62
C ILE A 249 8.07 6.73 31.70
N GLU A 250 7.02 6.95 32.50
CA GLU A 250 6.57 6.00 33.52
C GLU A 250 6.29 4.62 32.90
N VAL A 251 5.57 4.59 31.78
CA VAL A 251 5.28 3.33 31.04
C VAL A 251 6.56 2.71 30.48
N LEU A 252 7.50 3.50 29.93
CA LEU A 252 8.77 3.00 29.42
C LEU A 252 9.61 2.37 30.55
N VAL A 253 9.73 3.05 31.68
CA VAL A 253 10.51 2.57 32.84
C VAL A 253 9.85 1.33 33.45
N GLU A 254 8.53 1.32 33.56
CA GLU A 254 7.76 0.16 34.03
C GLU A 254 7.97 -1.04 33.09
N ASN A 255 7.70 -0.88 31.80
CA ASN A 255 7.74 -2.00 30.87
C ASN A 255 9.16 -2.42 30.51
N ASN A 256 10.12 -1.49 30.49
CA ASN A 256 11.50 -1.75 30.06
C ASN A 256 12.52 -0.71 30.56
N TYR A 257 12.81 -0.73 31.87
CA TYR A 257 13.82 0.16 32.48
C TYR A 257 15.22 0.06 31.84
N VAL A 258 15.59 -1.08 31.24
CA VAL A 258 16.88 -1.23 30.55
C VAL A 258 16.94 -0.32 29.34
N LYS A 259 15.89 -0.29 28.51
CA LYS A 259 15.82 0.64 27.38
C LYS A 259 15.76 2.10 27.82
N ALA A 260 15.08 2.39 28.93
CA ALA A 260 15.09 3.74 29.51
C ALA A 260 16.51 4.15 29.92
N PHE A 261 17.27 3.24 30.54
CA PHE A 261 18.65 3.43 30.94
C PHE A 261 19.57 3.62 29.71
N ASP A 262 19.43 2.79 28.68
CA ASP A 262 20.19 2.90 27.44
C ASP A 262 19.95 4.27 26.76
N PHE A 263 18.69 4.71 26.72
CA PHE A 263 18.32 6.01 26.15
C PHE A 263 19.05 7.17 26.85
N VAL A 264 19.02 7.25 28.18
CA VAL A 264 19.72 8.32 28.92
C VAL A 264 21.25 8.17 28.91
N SER A 265 21.75 6.95 28.74
CA SER A 265 23.19 6.70 28.63
C SER A 265 23.74 7.20 27.30
N VAL A 266 22.99 7.00 26.21
CA VAL A 266 23.35 7.45 24.87
C VAL A 266 23.08 8.94 24.69
N HIS A 267 21.97 9.44 25.23
CA HIS A 267 21.50 10.83 25.08
C HIS A 267 21.51 11.56 26.42
N SER A 268 22.68 11.65 27.04
CA SER A 268 22.83 12.21 28.40
C SER A 268 22.47 13.70 28.52
N ASP A 269 22.47 14.41 27.40
CA ASP A 269 22.12 15.84 27.24
C ASP A 269 20.65 16.05 26.84
N HIS A 270 19.87 14.98 26.68
CA HIS A 270 18.45 15.07 26.33
C HIS A 270 17.66 15.83 27.41
N SER A 271 16.70 16.65 26.99
CA SER A 271 15.90 17.51 27.89
C SER A 271 15.15 16.74 28.99
N LEU A 272 14.83 15.48 28.72
CA LEU A 272 14.11 14.57 29.63
C LEU A 272 15.04 13.62 30.41
N ALA A 273 16.36 13.69 30.22
CA ALA A 273 17.30 12.72 30.78
C ALA A 273 17.21 12.63 32.31
N GLU A 274 17.18 13.76 33.01
CA GLU A 274 17.09 13.79 34.48
C GLU A 274 15.77 13.19 34.99
N THR A 275 14.64 13.52 34.36
CA THR A 275 13.34 12.93 34.73
C THR A 275 13.32 11.42 34.53
N ILE A 276 13.93 10.91 33.46
CA ILE A 276 14.03 9.48 33.22
C ILE A 276 14.93 8.82 34.26
N LYS A 277 16.10 9.42 34.58
CA LYS A 277 17.00 8.93 35.63
C LYS A 277 16.31 8.84 36.98
N GLU A 278 15.57 9.89 37.38
CA GLU A 278 14.78 9.92 38.61
C GLU A 278 13.82 8.73 38.68
N LEU A 279 13.00 8.51 37.63
CA LEU A 279 12.03 7.42 37.59
C LEU A 279 12.68 6.03 37.55
N ILE A 280 13.83 5.88 36.88
CA ILE A 280 14.60 4.62 36.91
C ILE A 280 15.06 4.34 38.34
N LEU A 281 15.57 5.34 39.07
CA LEU A 281 16.05 5.16 40.45
C LEU A 281 14.93 4.87 41.45
N GLU A 282 13.75 5.45 41.24
CA GLU A 282 12.56 5.10 42.03
C GLU A 282 12.19 3.62 41.84
N ARG A 283 12.29 3.10 40.62
CA ARG A 283 12.00 1.69 40.30
C ARG A 283 13.14 0.73 40.69
N LYS A 284 14.39 1.15 40.49
CA LYS A 284 15.63 0.35 40.61
C LYS A 284 16.74 1.14 41.32
N PRO A 285 16.64 1.34 42.64
CA PRO A 285 17.62 2.10 43.42
C PRO A 285 19.06 1.55 43.32
N GLU A 286 19.21 0.25 43.04
CA GLU A 286 20.50 -0.41 42.87
C GLU A 286 21.33 0.14 41.69
N LEU A 287 20.69 0.79 40.71
CA LEU A 287 21.36 1.36 39.54
C LEU A 287 21.99 2.74 39.81
N LYS A 288 21.85 3.29 41.02
CA LYS A 288 22.33 4.64 41.37
C LYS A 288 23.77 4.92 40.94
N LYS A 289 24.69 4.01 41.25
CA LYS A 289 26.11 4.20 40.89
C LYS A 289 26.32 4.31 39.37
N LEU A 290 25.63 3.47 38.61
CA LEU A 290 25.74 3.48 37.14
C LEU A 290 25.14 4.75 36.55
N ILE A 291 24.01 5.22 37.11
CA ILE A 291 23.35 6.46 36.66
C ILE A 291 24.18 7.70 36.99
N ASP A 292 24.78 7.75 38.19
CA ASP A 292 25.65 8.86 38.61
C ASP A 292 26.90 9.00 37.72
N GLU A 293 27.31 7.93 37.03
CA GLU A 293 28.44 7.90 36.09
C GLU A 293 28.08 8.38 34.67
N ILE A 294 26.78 8.47 34.32
CA ILE A 294 26.31 8.94 33.01
C ILE A 294 26.57 10.44 32.85
N GLY A 295 27.28 10.82 31.78
CA GLY A 295 27.61 12.22 31.48
C GLY A 295 28.87 12.74 32.17
N ILE A 296 29.54 11.92 33.00
CA ILE A 296 30.89 12.22 33.46
C ILE A 296 31.85 11.77 32.35
N PRO A 297 32.67 12.68 31.76
CA PRO A 297 33.67 12.26 30.78
C PRO A 297 34.59 11.23 31.45
N GLN A 298 34.61 10.01 30.91
CA GLN A 298 35.51 8.98 31.40
C GLN A 298 36.93 9.52 31.28
N LYS A 299 37.60 9.72 32.42
CA LYS A 299 39.04 9.99 32.43
C LYS A 299 39.70 8.78 31.78
N ALA A 300 40.23 8.99 30.57
CA ALA A 300 41.05 8.01 29.89
C ALA A 300 42.12 7.51 30.87
N ALA A 301 42.08 6.22 31.16
CA ALA A 301 43.14 5.50 31.86
C ALA A 301 44.28 5.19 30.90
#